data_AF-A0A7C3NYU3-F1
#
_entry.id   AF-A0A7C3NYU3-F1
#
_cell.length_a   1.000
_cell.length_b   1.000
_cell.length_c   1.000
_cell.angle_alpha   90.00
_cell.angle_beta   90.00
_cell.angle_gamma   90.00
#
_symmetry.space_group_name_H-M   'P 1'
#
loop_
_entity.id
_entity.type
_entity.pdbx_description
1 polymer ?
#
loop_
_entity_poly.entity_id
_entity_poly.type
_entity_poly.pdbx_seq_one_letter_code
_entity_poly.pdbx_strand_id
1 'polypeptide(L)'
;MNEGSKPAPEAAAARPGSRLVRLGRQPRVLLLALAAWSSLAALTQVFVNSGVFLDTHDAELDGALGGFAFSLGSVPMAVLYLYCFRDPVRFAHVFWLAFVHQGVAVAALLYHLVIGTFSLESAIVPLAGSAVLGAFSFVQIFEPRPGRGTAQPGQ
;
A
#
# COMPACT_ATOMS: atom_id res chain seq x y z
N MET A 1 -50.82 -32.06 -6.55
CA MET A 1 -50.24 -31.12 -7.53
C MET A 1 -49.26 -30.22 -6.80
N ASN A 2 -47.98 -30.49 -7.04
CA ASN A 2 -46.72 -29.77 -6.79
C ASN A 2 -46.66 -28.68 -5.71
N GLU A 3 -46.04 -29.08 -4.60
CA GLU A 3 -45.08 -28.25 -3.88
C GLU A 3 -43.84 -27.98 -4.75
N GLY A 4 -43.17 -26.84 -4.52
CA GLY A 4 -41.75 -26.69 -4.84
C GLY A 4 -41.42 -25.88 -6.10
N SER A 5 -41.30 -24.56 -5.91
CA SER A 5 -40.15 -23.85 -6.47
C SER A 5 -39.91 -22.59 -5.63
N LYS A 6 -39.20 -22.81 -4.50
CA LYS A 6 -38.42 -21.74 -3.89
C LYS A 6 -37.20 -21.59 -4.81
N PRO A 7 -37.05 -20.52 -5.61
CA PRO A 7 -35.76 -20.31 -6.24
C PRO A 7 -34.74 -20.16 -5.12
N ALA A 8 -33.73 -21.02 -5.16
CA ALA A 8 -32.61 -21.04 -4.25
C ALA A 8 -32.02 -19.63 -4.12
N PRO A 9 -31.41 -19.28 -2.97
CA PRO A 9 -30.59 -18.08 -2.87
C PRO A 9 -29.40 -18.30 -3.79
N GLU A 10 -29.54 -17.85 -5.02
CA GLU A 10 -28.49 -17.79 -6.02
C GLU A 10 -27.38 -16.95 -5.42
N ALA A 11 -26.41 -17.67 -4.88
CA ALA A 11 -25.03 -17.30 -4.66
C ALA A 11 -24.75 -15.89 -5.19
N ALA A 12 -24.98 -14.90 -4.31
CA ALA A 12 -24.67 -13.52 -4.58
C ALA A 12 -23.24 -13.47 -5.13
N ALA A 13 -23.15 -13.22 -6.43
CA ALA A 13 -21.90 -13.14 -7.16
C ALA A 13 -20.97 -12.23 -6.35
N ALA A 14 -19.95 -12.81 -5.74
CA ALA A 14 -18.95 -12.07 -5.00
C ALA A 14 -18.26 -11.15 -6.01
N ARG A 15 -18.77 -9.91 -6.12
CA ARG A 15 -18.29 -8.90 -7.06
C ARG A 15 -16.76 -8.87 -6.98
N PRO A 16 -16.02 -8.90 -8.09
CA PRO A 16 -14.55 -8.97 -8.06
C PRO A 16 -13.91 -7.89 -7.16
N GLY A 17 -14.53 -6.70 -7.08
CA GLY A 17 -14.12 -5.65 -6.15
C GLY A 17 -14.20 -6.03 -4.66
N SER A 18 -15.21 -6.80 -4.22
CA SER A 18 -15.29 -7.23 -2.82
C SER A 18 -14.19 -8.23 -2.45
N ARG A 19 -13.74 -9.03 -3.43
CA ARG A 19 -12.67 -10.01 -3.24
C ARG A 19 -11.31 -9.32 -3.12
N LEU A 20 -11.02 -8.32 -3.97
CA LEU A 20 -9.78 -7.53 -3.91
C LEU A 20 -9.70 -6.68 -2.64
N VAL A 21 -10.78 -6.02 -2.24
CA VAL A 21 -10.84 -5.28 -0.97
C VAL A 21 -10.62 -6.20 0.22
N ARG A 22 -11.25 -7.38 0.22
CA ARG A 22 -11.05 -8.39 1.28
C ARG A 22 -9.62 -8.93 1.30
N LEU A 23 -8.97 -9.05 0.14
CA LEU A 23 -7.57 -9.47 0.02
C LEU A 23 -6.63 -8.39 0.57
N GLY A 24 -6.86 -7.11 0.23
CA GLY A 24 -6.09 -5.97 0.77
C GLY A 24 -6.28 -5.75 2.28
N ARG A 25 -7.42 -6.19 2.83
CA ARG A 25 -7.67 -6.24 4.29
C ARG A 25 -6.97 -7.39 5.00
N GLN A 26 -6.28 -8.29 4.30
CA GLN A 26 -5.44 -9.28 4.98
C GLN A 26 -4.10 -8.63 5.37
N PRO A 27 -3.72 -8.63 6.68
CA PRO A 27 -2.50 -7.96 7.14
C PRO A 27 -1.24 -8.43 6.40
N ARG A 28 -1.17 -9.73 6.12
CA ARG A 28 -0.06 -10.35 5.38
C ARG A 28 0.03 -9.86 3.94
N VAL A 29 -1.09 -9.77 3.23
CA VAL A 29 -1.11 -9.27 1.85
C VAL A 29 -0.71 -7.82 1.82
N LEU A 30 -1.22 -7.01 2.75
CA LEU A 30 -0.85 -5.59 2.82
C LEU A 30 0.65 -5.42 3.07
N LEU A 31 1.26 -6.20 3.96
CA LEU A 31 2.70 -6.16 4.20
C LEU A 31 3.51 -6.55 2.96
N LEU A 32 3.08 -7.57 2.21
CA LEU A 32 3.72 -7.92 0.94
C LEU A 32 3.56 -6.80 -0.10
N ALA A 33 2.39 -6.17 -0.18
CA ALA A 33 2.16 -5.05 -1.09
C ALA A 33 3.03 -3.84 -0.73
N LEU A 34 3.12 -3.50 0.56
CA LEU A 34 4.01 -2.45 1.07
C LEU A 34 5.49 -2.76 0.82
N ALA A 35 5.90 -4.02 0.98
CA ALA A 35 7.26 -4.47 0.68
C ALA A 35 7.57 -4.36 -0.81
N ALA A 36 6.66 -4.83 -1.67
CA ALA A 36 6.79 -4.72 -3.12
C ALA A 36 6.85 -3.27 -3.58
N TRP A 37 5.98 -2.41 -3.02
CA TRP A 37 5.95 -0.97 -3.31
C TRP A 37 7.26 -0.28 -2.90
N SER A 38 7.76 -0.57 -1.69
CA SER A 38 9.03 -0.01 -1.20
C SER A 38 10.23 -0.54 -1.99
N SER A 39 10.15 -1.79 -2.48
CA SER A 39 11.17 -2.35 -3.37
C SER A 39 11.17 -1.67 -4.74
N LEU A 40 9.99 -1.36 -5.29
CA LEU A 40 9.88 -0.60 -6.54
C LEU A 40 10.45 0.82 -6.37
N ALA A 41 10.18 1.46 -5.22
CA ALA A 41 10.77 2.75 -4.87
C ALA A 41 12.31 2.67 -4.74
N ALA A 42 12.84 1.60 -4.17
CA ALA A 42 14.28 1.37 -4.10
C ALA A 42 14.91 1.13 -5.47
N LEU A 43 14.26 0.32 -6.31
CA LEU A 43 14.75 0.05 -7.66
C LEU A 43 14.77 1.34 -8.48
N THR A 44 13.68 2.10 -8.47
CA THR A 44 13.62 3.39 -9.18
C THR A 44 14.71 4.35 -8.69
N GLN A 45 15.01 4.44 -7.40
CA GLN A 45 16.16 5.21 -6.90
C GLN A 45 17.51 4.75 -7.46
N VAL A 46 17.74 3.44 -7.54
CA VAL A 46 18.98 2.90 -8.12
C VAL A 46 19.07 3.25 -9.61
N PHE A 47 17.94 3.14 -10.32
CA PHE A 47 17.88 3.39 -11.76
C PHE A 47 17.77 4.87 -12.14
N VAL A 48 17.37 5.77 -11.24
CA VAL A 48 17.41 7.23 -11.45
C VAL A 48 18.82 7.70 -11.75
N ASN A 49 19.83 7.09 -11.13
CA ASN A 49 21.24 7.42 -11.36
C ASN A 49 21.86 6.74 -12.59
N SER A 50 21.13 5.86 -13.27
CA SER A 50 21.58 5.16 -14.48
C SER A 50 20.55 5.41 -15.58
N GLY A 51 20.77 6.39 -16.47
CA GLY A 51 19.82 6.96 -17.45
C GLY A 51 19.05 6.02 -18.39
N VAL A 52 18.35 5.02 -17.84
CA VAL A 52 17.57 3.95 -18.48
C VAL A 52 16.08 4.14 -18.17
N PHE A 53 15.74 4.81 -17.06
CA PHE A 53 14.36 5.01 -16.61
C PHE A 53 13.94 6.48 -16.47
N LEU A 54 14.86 7.42 -16.71
CA LEU A 54 14.64 8.85 -16.53
C LEU A 54 15.24 9.59 -17.71
N ASP A 55 14.37 10.18 -18.51
CA ASP A 55 14.77 11.13 -19.53
C ASP A 55 14.66 12.52 -18.89
N THR A 56 15.80 13.14 -18.64
CA THR A 56 15.84 14.47 -18.03
C THR A 56 15.73 15.50 -19.16
N HIS A 57 14.51 15.81 -19.59
CA HIS A 57 14.27 16.95 -20.47
C HIS A 57 14.05 18.21 -19.60
N ASP A 58 14.83 19.26 -19.84
CA ASP A 58 14.64 20.62 -19.29
C ASP A 58 14.41 20.73 -17.76
N ALA A 59 15.21 20.01 -16.96
CA ALA A 59 15.19 20.03 -15.50
C ALA A 59 13.92 19.44 -14.83
N GLU A 60 13.04 18.80 -15.61
CA GLU A 60 11.89 18.06 -15.12
C GLU A 60 12.19 16.55 -15.13
N LEU A 61 11.93 15.86 -14.01
CA LEU A 61 12.02 14.39 -13.99
C LEU A 61 10.81 13.82 -14.74
N ASP A 62 10.98 13.53 -16.03
CA ASP A 62 9.93 12.94 -16.85
C ASP A 62 10.06 11.41 -16.91
N GLY A 63 8.97 10.73 -16.55
CA GLY A 63 8.91 9.29 -16.41
C GLY A 63 7.89 8.85 -15.36
N ALA A 64 7.09 7.83 -15.66
CA ALA A 64 5.95 7.36 -14.86
C ALA A 64 6.25 6.99 -13.38
N LEU A 65 7.53 6.96 -13.00
CA LEU A 65 8.03 6.60 -11.67
C LEU A 65 8.96 7.67 -11.07
N GLY A 66 9.09 8.85 -11.67
CA GLY A 66 9.97 9.94 -11.19
C GLY A 66 9.69 10.32 -9.74
N GLY A 67 8.42 10.27 -9.33
CA GLY A 67 7.99 10.50 -7.96
C GLY A 67 8.57 9.54 -6.90
N PHE A 68 9.07 8.37 -7.28
CA PHE A 68 9.73 7.46 -6.35
C PHE A 68 11.19 7.79 -6.04
N ALA A 69 11.84 8.62 -6.86
CA ALA A 69 13.26 8.98 -6.70
C ALA A 69 13.59 9.56 -5.32
N PHE A 70 12.62 10.21 -4.67
CA PHE A 70 12.76 10.84 -3.35
C PHE A 70 12.26 9.97 -2.18
N SER A 71 12.08 8.66 -2.37
CA SER A 71 11.65 7.77 -1.29
C SER A 71 12.71 7.62 -0.18
N LEU A 72 12.54 8.35 0.92
CA LEU A 72 13.46 8.29 2.06
C LEU A 72 13.41 6.88 2.71
N GLY A 73 14.49 6.10 2.58
CA GLY A 73 14.62 4.82 3.29
C GLY A 73 13.77 3.66 2.72
N SER A 74 13.53 3.65 1.41
CA SER A 74 12.80 2.61 0.66
C SER A 74 13.29 1.17 0.97
N VAL A 75 14.61 0.93 0.95
CA VAL A 75 15.22 -0.39 1.21
C VAL A 75 14.98 -0.87 2.66
N PRO A 76 15.33 -0.10 3.71
CA PRO A 76 15.00 -0.47 5.08
C PRO A 76 13.52 -0.80 5.29
N MET A 77 12.62 -0.01 4.68
CA MET A 77 11.17 -0.25 4.79
C MET A 77 10.75 -1.56 4.13
N ALA A 78 11.25 -1.87 2.94
CA ALA A 78 10.98 -3.14 2.27
C ALA A 78 11.38 -4.34 3.15
N VAL A 79 12.59 -4.29 3.73
CA VAL A 79 13.09 -5.33 4.64
C VAL A 79 12.24 -5.44 5.89
N LEU A 80 11.86 -4.30 6.49
CA LEU A 80 11.02 -4.27 7.69
C LEU A 80 9.65 -4.91 7.43
N TYR A 81 9.00 -4.59 6.31
CA TYR A 81 7.71 -5.17 5.97
C TYR A 81 7.80 -6.68 5.72
N LEU A 82 8.86 -7.16 5.05
CA LEU A 82 9.12 -8.59 4.88
C LEU A 82 9.41 -9.31 6.20
N TYR A 83 10.09 -8.65 7.13
CA TYR A 83 10.31 -9.19 8.47
C TYR A 83 8.99 -9.31 9.25
N CYS A 84 8.19 -8.25 9.28
CA CYS A 84 6.90 -8.22 9.99
C CYS A 84 5.84 -9.12 9.35
N PHE A 85 5.96 -9.44 8.05
CA PHE A 85 5.05 -10.35 7.34
C PHE A 85 4.92 -11.73 8.00
N ARG A 86 5.99 -12.23 8.63
CA ARG A 86 5.99 -13.54 9.29
C ARG A 86 4.96 -13.63 10.43
N ASP A 87 4.81 -12.55 11.19
CA ASP A 87 3.88 -12.46 12.32
C ASP A 87 3.28 -11.05 12.43
N PRO A 88 2.25 -10.73 11.63
CA PRO A 88 1.68 -9.38 11.60
C PRO A 88 0.90 -9.02 12.88
N VAL A 89 0.52 -10.01 13.69
CA VAL A 89 -0.20 -9.79 14.94
C VAL A 89 0.75 -9.25 16.00
N ARG A 90 1.95 -9.85 16.11
CA ARG A 90 3.01 -9.38 16.99
C ARG A 90 3.48 -7.96 16.64
N PHE A 91 3.54 -7.64 15.35
CA PHE A 91 4.04 -6.35 14.87
C PHE A 91 2.94 -5.39 14.44
N ALA A 92 1.82 -5.34 15.15
CA ALA A 92 0.67 -4.47 14.87
C ALA A 92 1.01 -2.98 14.62
N HIS A 93 2.04 -2.45 15.28
CA HIS A 93 2.46 -1.05 15.16
C HIS A 93 3.10 -0.73 13.80
N VAL A 94 3.51 -1.75 13.03
CA VAL A 94 4.09 -1.56 11.68
C VAL A 94 3.10 -0.87 10.74
N PHE A 95 1.79 -1.05 10.95
CA PHE A 95 0.76 -0.41 10.12
C PHE A 95 0.63 1.10 10.40
N TRP A 96 0.91 1.54 11.63
CA TRP A 96 1.04 2.98 11.94
C TRP A 96 2.24 3.58 11.21
N LEU A 97 3.38 2.90 11.27
CA LEU A 97 4.58 3.32 10.56
C LEU A 97 4.32 3.38 9.04
N ALA A 98 3.67 2.35 8.48
CA ALA A 98 3.30 2.32 7.07
C ALA A 98 2.38 3.49 6.70
N PHE A 99 1.36 3.78 7.51
CA PHE A 99 0.45 4.90 7.28
C PHE A 99 1.18 6.25 7.25
N VAL A 100 2.03 6.50 8.25
CA VAL A 100 2.84 7.74 8.31
C VAL A 100 3.79 7.82 7.12
N HIS A 101 4.47 6.72 6.79
CA HIS A 101 5.39 6.66 5.66
C HIS A 101 4.71 6.97 4.32
N GLN A 102 3.52 6.40 4.06
CA GLN A 102 2.74 6.73 2.87
C GLN A 102 2.26 8.19 2.89
N GLY A 103 1.88 8.73 4.06
CA GLY A 103 1.48 10.13 4.21
C GLY A 103 2.62 11.10 3.87
N VAL A 104 3.84 10.82 4.35
CA VAL A 104 5.04 11.59 4.03
C VAL A 104 5.36 11.49 2.53
N ALA A 105 5.26 10.30 1.93
CA ALA A 105 5.47 10.12 0.50
C ALA A 105 4.47 10.94 -0.35
N VAL A 106 3.18 10.91 0.01
CA VAL A 106 2.15 11.73 -0.64
C VAL A 106 2.43 13.22 -0.48
N ALA A 107 2.80 13.68 0.72
CA ALA A 107 3.13 15.08 0.97
C ALA A 107 4.34 15.53 0.15
N ALA A 108 5.37 14.70 0.05
CA ALA A 108 6.56 14.97 -0.77
C ALA A 108 6.20 15.07 -2.26
N LEU A 109 5.39 14.14 -2.78
CA LEU A 109 4.92 14.18 -4.17
C LEU A 109 4.12 15.45 -4.46
N LEU A 110 3.19 15.82 -3.58
CA LEU A 110 2.40 17.05 -3.72
C LEU A 110 3.27 18.30 -3.67
N TYR A 111 4.25 18.35 -2.77
CA TYR A 111 5.20 19.45 -2.72
C TYR A 111 5.93 19.60 -4.07
N HIS A 112 6.51 18.52 -4.58
CA HIS A 112 7.26 18.52 -5.84
C HIS A 112 6.40 18.84 -7.07
N LEU A 113 5.12 18.47 -7.06
CA LEU A 113 4.15 18.89 -8.08
C LEU A 113 3.87 20.40 -7.99
N VAL A 114 3.69 20.95 -6.79
CA VAL A 114 3.40 22.38 -6.60
C VAL A 114 4.59 23.26 -6.99
N ILE A 115 5.82 22.81 -6.73
CA ILE A 115 7.04 23.55 -7.10
C ILE A 115 7.50 23.29 -8.54
N GLY A 116 6.75 22.49 -9.31
CA GLY A 116 7.02 22.25 -10.74
C GLY A 116 8.24 21.37 -11.04
N THR A 117 8.68 20.56 -10.07
CA THR A 117 9.83 19.64 -10.27
C THR A 117 9.44 18.29 -10.89
N PHE A 118 8.13 18.00 -10.92
CA PHE A 118 7.57 16.78 -11.50
C PHE A 118 6.40 17.09 -12.43
N SER A 119 6.37 16.37 -13.56
CA SER A 119 5.19 16.34 -14.42
C SER A 119 4.06 15.61 -13.70
N LEU A 120 2.81 15.99 -13.96
CA LEU A 120 1.64 15.31 -13.38
C LEU A 120 1.67 13.80 -13.70
N GLU A 121 2.13 13.44 -14.91
CA GLU A 121 2.23 12.05 -15.37
C GLU A 121 3.21 11.23 -14.52
N SER A 122 4.33 11.84 -14.11
CA SER A 122 5.34 11.20 -13.25
C SER A 122 4.88 10.97 -11.81
N ALA A 123 3.86 11.70 -11.36
CA ALA A 123 3.41 11.69 -9.97
C ALA A 123 2.09 10.93 -9.75
N ILE A 124 1.23 10.77 -10.76
CA ILE A 124 -0.09 10.12 -10.61
C ILE A 124 0.04 8.69 -10.06
N VAL A 125 0.92 7.86 -10.64
CA VAL A 125 1.07 6.46 -10.23
C VAL A 125 1.62 6.35 -8.80
N PRO A 126 2.72 7.04 -8.44
CA PRO A 126 3.21 7.07 -7.06
C PRO A 126 2.17 7.61 -6.06
N LEU A 127 1.42 8.64 -6.43
CA LEU A 127 0.40 9.27 -5.57
C LEU A 127 -0.75 8.30 -5.30
N ALA A 128 -1.30 7.69 -6.36
CA ALA A 128 -2.41 6.75 -6.26
C ALA A 128 -2.02 5.51 -5.45
N GLY A 129 -0.86 4.91 -5.73
CA GLY A 129 -0.40 3.73 -5.01
C GLY A 129 -0.14 4.01 -3.52
N SER A 130 0.48 5.15 -3.21
CA SER A 130 0.73 5.56 -1.82
C SER A 130 -0.56 5.86 -1.07
N ALA A 131 -1.52 6.54 -1.71
CA ALA A 131 -2.84 6.79 -1.13
C ALA A 131 -3.61 5.50 -0.83
N VAL A 132 -3.61 4.54 -1.77
CA VAL A 132 -4.30 3.25 -1.59
C VAL A 132 -3.66 2.44 -0.46
N LEU A 133 -2.33 2.30 -0.47
CA LEU A 133 -1.61 1.58 0.59
C LEU A 133 -1.76 2.26 1.96
N GLY A 134 -1.79 3.60 1.98
CA GLY A 134 -2.09 4.39 3.18
C GLY A 134 -3.48 4.09 3.70
N ALA A 135 -4.50 4.09 2.85
CA ALA A 135 -5.88 3.79 3.23
C ALA A 135 -6.01 2.36 3.81
N PHE A 136 -5.41 1.35 3.18
CA PHE A 136 -5.41 -0.01 3.74
C PHE A 136 -4.64 -0.11 5.06
N SER A 137 -3.53 0.62 5.21
CA SER A 137 -2.78 0.68 6.47
C SER A 137 -3.60 1.32 7.59
N PHE A 138 -4.34 2.38 7.28
CA PHE A 138 -5.29 3.00 8.20
C PHE A 138 -6.34 1.99 8.66
N VAL A 139 -6.96 1.25 7.74
CA VAL A 139 -7.94 0.21 8.08
C VAL A 139 -7.35 -0.84 9.04
N GLN A 140 -6.11 -1.29 8.82
CA GLN A 140 -5.43 -2.25 9.71
C GLN A 140 -5.15 -1.71 11.13
N ILE A 141 -5.07 -0.39 11.30
CA ILE A 141 -4.87 0.24 12.61
C ILE A 141 -6.15 0.15 13.44
N PHE A 142 -7.30 0.42 12.81
CA PHE A 142 -8.59 0.59 13.48
C PHE A 142 -9.46 -0.67 13.48
N GLU A 143 -9.09 -1.72 12.74
CA GLU A 143 -9.81 -3.00 12.81
C GLU A 143 -9.59 -3.71 14.15
N PRO A 144 -10.67 -4.11 14.86
CA PRO A 144 -10.57 -4.90 16.06
C PRO A 144 -9.88 -6.23 15.76
N ARG A 145 -8.71 -6.46 16.36
CA ARG A 145 -8.01 -7.75 16.23
C ARG A 145 -8.68 -8.77 17.17
N PRO A 146 -9.15 -9.93 16.67
CA PRO A 146 -9.59 -11.01 17.54
C PRO A 146 -8.39 -11.48 18.37
N GLY A 147 -8.44 -11.22 19.68
CA GLY A 147 -7.37 -11.57 20.62
C GLY A 147 -7.03 -10.50 21.67
N ARG A 148 -7.55 -9.26 21.56
CA ARG A 148 -7.28 -8.19 22.54
C ARG A 148 -8.36 -7.96 23.59
N GLY A 149 -9.31 -8.88 23.76
CA GLY A 149 -10.52 -8.61 24.55
C GLY A 149 -11.20 -9.80 25.21
N THR A 150 -10.49 -10.90 25.50
CA THR A 150 -10.95 -11.90 26.47
C THR A 150 -9.73 -12.44 27.22
N ALA A 151 -9.15 -11.61 28.09
CA ALA A 151 -8.61 -12.19 29.32
C ALA A 151 -9.83 -12.77 30.04
N GLN A 152 -10.02 -14.08 29.93
CA GLN A 152 -11.01 -14.80 30.69
C GLN A 152 -10.52 -14.76 32.15
N PRO A 153 -11.21 -14.07 33.08
CA PRO A 153 -10.83 -14.14 34.47
C PRO A 153 -11.27 -15.51 34.98
N GLY A 154 -10.30 -16.41 35.15
CA GLY A 154 -10.52 -17.72 35.74
C GLY A 154 -10.10 -18.88 34.84
N GLN A 155 -8.78 -19.14 34.79
CA GLN A 155 -8.22 -20.48 34.97
C GLN A 155 -6.92 -20.34 35.77
#